data_AF-A0A1H4QXU3-F1
#
_entry.id   AF-A0A1H4QXU3-F1
#
_cell.length_a   1.000
_cell.length_b   1.000
_cell.length_c   1.000
_cell.angle_alpha   90.00
_cell.angle_beta   90.00
_cell.angle_gamma   90.00
#
_symmetry.space_group_name_H-M   'P 1'
#
loop_
_entity.id
_entity.type
_entity.pdbx_description
1 polymer ?
#
loop_
_entity_poly.entity_id
_entity_poly.type
_entity_poly.pdbx_seq_one_letter_code
_entity_poly.pdbx_strand_id
1 'polypeptide(L)'
;MALGLTLRTRAHPVDLEDLAYAAYEFREALIPLQGITPDRCDAAATELRDKAHHAEERFFAAVAGLPRRERTLAGHWQNAAVLRYRYGLEVFARAEDLGANMLAQLATHRRPSWPALTELCDACTHARLDQHQRPEMFGAIPRRATRRRRTAPADSAGADHRTVLHCRSS
;
A
#
# COMPACT_ATOMS: atom_id res chain seq x y z
N MET A 1 -18.92 -32.38 -18.38
CA MET A 1 -19.41 -31.15 -17.72
C MET A 1 -18.18 -30.34 -17.28
N ALA A 2 -17.83 -29.29 -18.01
CA ALA A 2 -16.69 -28.44 -17.68
C ALA A 2 -17.22 -27.16 -17.01
N LEU A 3 -16.96 -27.00 -15.72
CA LEU A 3 -17.22 -25.74 -15.01
C LEU A 3 -16.20 -24.72 -15.53
N GLY A 4 -16.68 -23.82 -16.39
CA GLY A 4 -15.90 -22.70 -16.90
C GLY A 4 -15.43 -21.84 -15.73
N LEU A 5 -14.12 -21.86 -15.48
CA LEU A 5 -13.43 -20.81 -14.73
C LEU A 5 -13.60 -19.52 -15.54
N THR A 6 -14.66 -18.77 -15.26
CA THR A 6 -14.81 -17.41 -15.74
C THR A 6 -13.69 -16.59 -15.13
N LEU A 7 -12.62 -16.40 -15.90
CA LEU A 7 -11.61 -15.40 -15.65
C LEU A 7 -12.36 -14.08 -15.39
N ARG A 8 -12.44 -13.63 -14.12
CA ARG A 8 -13.09 -12.36 -13.76
C ARG A 8 -12.27 -11.22 -14.38
N THR A 9 -12.55 -10.93 -15.63
CA THR A 9 -11.93 -9.84 -16.40
C THR A 9 -12.41 -8.48 -15.91
N ARG A 10 -13.50 -8.44 -15.11
CA ARG A 10 -14.10 -7.22 -14.57
C ARG A 10 -14.46 -7.41 -13.09
N ALA A 11 -13.95 -6.52 -12.23
CA ALA A 11 -14.49 -6.26 -10.90
C ALA A 11 -15.98 -5.90 -10.96
N HIS A 12 -16.74 -6.35 -9.96
CA HIS A 12 -18.13 -5.96 -9.79
C HIS A 12 -18.21 -4.48 -9.35
N PRO A 13 -19.24 -3.72 -9.77
CA PRO A 13 -19.44 -2.34 -9.33
C PRO A 13 -19.35 -2.14 -7.81
N VAL A 14 -19.95 -3.04 -7.03
CA VAL A 14 -19.91 -3.03 -5.56
C VAL A 14 -18.47 -3.15 -5.05
N ASP A 15 -17.66 -4.07 -5.59
CA ASP A 15 -16.25 -4.22 -5.18
C ASP A 15 -15.43 -2.93 -5.44
N LEU A 16 -15.81 -2.14 -6.45
CA LEU A 16 -15.16 -0.87 -6.80
C LEU A 16 -15.58 0.27 -5.87
N GLU A 17 -16.84 0.30 -5.45
CA GLU A 17 -17.35 1.22 -4.43
C GLU A 17 -16.73 0.92 -3.07
N ASP A 18 -16.66 -0.35 -2.68
CA ASP A 18 -16.01 -0.80 -1.44
C ASP A 18 -14.54 -0.39 -1.40
N LEU A 19 -13.82 -0.53 -2.53
CA LEU A 19 -12.45 -0.04 -2.65
C LEU A 19 -12.37 1.48 -2.46
N ALA A 20 -13.23 2.24 -3.14
CA ALA A 20 -13.20 3.71 -3.06
C ALA A 20 -13.52 4.20 -1.64
N TYR A 21 -14.47 3.55 -0.96
CA TYR A 21 -14.80 3.84 0.43
C TYR A 21 -13.64 3.47 1.38
N ALA A 22 -13.07 2.28 1.24
CA ALA A 22 -11.93 1.86 2.05
C ALA A 22 -10.70 2.76 1.83
N ALA A 23 -10.48 3.24 0.61
CA ALA A 23 -9.43 4.22 0.32
C ALA A 23 -9.69 5.56 1.01
N TYR A 24 -10.93 6.05 0.98
CA TYR A 24 -11.31 7.27 1.71
C TYR A 24 -11.05 7.11 3.22
N GLU A 25 -11.56 6.05 3.84
CA GLU A 25 -11.34 5.78 5.27
C GLU A 25 -9.85 5.67 5.62
N PHE A 26 -9.07 5.02 4.75
CA PHE A 26 -7.64 4.89 4.95
C PHE A 26 -6.92 6.24 4.89
N ARG A 27 -7.26 7.10 3.93
CA ARG A 27 -6.73 8.47 3.84
C ARG A 27 -7.05 9.27 5.10
N GLU A 28 -8.30 9.28 5.52
CA GLU A 28 -8.75 10.00 6.71
C GLU A 28 -8.03 9.51 7.98
N ALA A 29 -7.76 8.21 8.09
CA ALA A 29 -7.00 7.66 9.21
C ALA A 29 -5.50 8.04 9.18
N LEU A 30 -4.95 8.36 8.00
CA LEU A 30 -3.55 8.78 7.86
C LEU A 30 -3.33 10.26 8.19
N ILE A 31 -4.30 11.15 7.91
CA ILE A 31 -4.16 12.61 8.11
C ILE A 31 -3.72 12.96 9.54
N PRO A 32 -4.33 12.42 10.61
CA PRO A 32 -3.93 12.72 11.99
C PRO A 32 -2.51 12.25 12.35
N LEU A 33 -1.91 11.36 11.56
CA LEU A 33 -0.53 10.89 11.78
C LEU A 33 0.51 11.89 11.29
N GLN A 34 0.13 12.90 10.50
CA GLN A 34 1.05 13.91 10.01
C GLN A 34 1.66 14.69 11.18
N GLY A 35 2.99 14.70 11.25
CA GLY A 35 3.73 15.35 12.34
C GLY A 35 3.88 14.50 13.61
N ILE A 36 3.26 13.31 13.69
CA ILE A 36 3.54 12.35 14.75
C ILE A 36 4.82 11.61 14.41
N THR A 37 5.89 11.87 15.15
CA THR A 37 7.14 11.11 15.00
C THR A 37 6.92 9.64 15.35
N PRO A 38 7.53 8.68 14.62
CA PRO A 38 7.38 7.25 14.90
C PRO A 38 7.77 6.85 16.33
N ASP A 39 8.69 7.59 16.94
CA ASP A 39 9.22 7.33 18.29
C ASP A 39 8.34 7.92 19.40
N ARG A 40 7.29 8.68 19.06
CA ARG A 40 6.34 9.22 20.03
C ARG A 40 5.40 8.12 20.52
N CYS A 41 5.65 7.61 21.72
CA CYS A 41 4.88 6.53 22.35
C CYS A 41 3.93 7.07 23.42
N ASP A 42 2.98 7.92 23.04
CA ASP A 42 1.83 8.23 23.90
C ASP A 42 0.59 7.42 23.48
N ALA A 43 -0.37 7.29 24.39
CA ALA A 43 -1.58 6.47 24.17
C ALA A 43 -2.38 6.98 22.96
N ALA A 44 -2.53 8.30 22.82
CA ALA A 44 -3.25 8.92 21.71
C ALA A 44 -2.58 8.63 20.35
N ALA A 45 -1.25 8.74 20.25
CA ALA A 45 -0.52 8.40 19.03
C ALA A 45 -0.58 6.90 18.71
N THR A 46 -0.64 6.05 19.73
CA THR A 46 -0.85 4.60 19.55
C THR A 46 -2.23 4.32 18.97
N GLU A 47 -3.29 4.88 19.55
CA GLU A 47 -4.67 4.72 19.05
C GLU A 47 -4.83 5.19 17.60
N LEU A 48 -4.21 6.32 17.23
CA LEU A 48 -4.24 6.80 15.85
C LEU A 48 -3.53 5.85 14.88
N ARG A 49 -2.40 5.25 15.30
CA ARG A 49 -1.68 4.26 14.49
C ARG A 49 -2.48 2.98 14.32
N ASP A 50 -3.15 2.52 15.37
CA ASP A 50 -4.00 1.33 15.33
C ASP A 50 -5.22 1.55 14.42
N LYS A 51 -5.86 2.73 14.50
CA LYS A 51 -6.93 3.13 13.57
C LYS A 51 -6.46 3.12 12.12
N ALA A 52 -5.30 3.72 11.84
CA ALA A 52 -4.72 3.72 10.51
C ALA A 52 -4.36 2.30 10.03
N HIS A 53 -3.88 1.43 10.93
CA HIS A 53 -3.57 0.05 10.61
C HIS A 53 -4.83 -0.75 10.24
N HIS A 54 -5.92 -0.63 11.01
CA HIS A 54 -7.17 -1.30 10.69
C HIS A 54 -7.81 -0.77 9.39
N ALA A 55 -7.67 0.52 9.09
CA ALA A 55 -8.11 1.06 7.81
C ALA A 55 -7.25 0.53 6.64
N GLU A 56 -5.94 0.35 6.85
CA GLU A 56 -5.04 -0.28 5.88
C GLU A 56 -5.43 -1.75 5.62
N GLU A 57 -5.77 -2.51 6.65
CA GLU A 57 -6.23 -3.90 6.53
C GLU A 57 -7.52 -4.00 5.72
N ARG A 58 -8.51 -3.14 6.01
CA ARG A 58 -9.76 -3.04 5.24
C ARG A 58 -9.50 -2.69 3.78
N PHE A 59 -8.62 -1.73 3.53
CA PHE A 59 -8.21 -1.36 2.18
C PHE A 59 -7.60 -2.55 1.43
N PHE A 60 -6.64 -3.26 2.02
CA PHE A 60 -6.04 -4.42 1.35
C PHE A 60 -7.02 -5.58 1.16
N ALA A 61 -7.97 -5.78 2.07
CA ALA A 61 -9.05 -6.74 1.90
C ALA A 61 -9.93 -6.40 0.67
N ALA A 62 -10.32 -5.14 0.50
CA ALA A 62 -11.06 -4.68 -0.68
C ALA A 62 -10.27 -4.83 -1.99
N VAL A 63 -8.94 -4.70 -1.94
CA VAL A 63 -8.06 -4.82 -3.11
C VAL A 63 -7.82 -6.28 -3.53
N ALA A 64 -7.84 -7.24 -2.60
CA ALA A 64 -7.35 -8.61 -2.82
C ALA A 64 -8.07 -9.35 -3.97
N GLY A 65 -9.36 -9.07 -4.17
CA GLY A 65 -10.20 -9.71 -5.19
C GLY A 65 -10.19 -9.02 -6.56
N LEU A 66 -9.51 -7.88 -6.71
CA LEU A 66 -9.66 -7.03 -7.89
C LEU A 66 -8.74 -7.44 -9.05
N PRO A 67 -9.11 -7.11 -10.30
CA PRO A 67 -8.23 -7.29 -11.44
C PRO A 67 -6.93 -6.50 -11.30
N ARG A 68 -5.90 -6.91 -12.04
CA ARG A 68 -4.54 -6.37 -11.94
C ARG A 68 -4.49 -4.84 -12.03
N ARG A 69 -5.32 -4.26 -12.88
CA ARG A 69 -5.35 -2.83 -13.16
C ARG A 69 -5.72 -2.02 -11.91
N GLU A 70 -6.81 -2.40 -11.25
CA GLU A 70 -7.29 -1.74 -10.04
C GLU A 70 -6.34 -1.99 -8.88
N ARG A 71 -5.74 -3.19 -8.79
CA ARG A 71 -4.68 -3.47 -7.81
C ARG A 71 -3.44 -2.59 -8.02
N THR A 72 -3.05 -2.33 -9.27
CA THR A 72 -1.94 -1.42 -9.59
C THR A 72 -2.26 0.01 -9.16
N LEU A 73 -3.44 0.53 -9.51
CA LEU A 73 -3.91 1.85 -9.03
C LEU A 73 -3.85 1.93 -7.50
N ALA A 74 -4.49 0.98 -6.82
CA ALA A 74 -4.55 0.92 -5.36
C ALA A 74 -3.15 0.89 -4.73
N GLY A 75 -2.22 0.10 -5.28
CA GLY A 75 -0.86 0.02 -4.76
C GLY A 75 -0.04 1.31 -4.95
N HIS A 76 -0.19 2.01 -6.07
CA HIS A 76 0.49 3.29 -6.29
C HIS A 76 -0.09 4.39 -5.40
N TRP A 77 -1.41 4.51 -5.35
CA TRP A 77 -2.07 5.49 -4.50
C TRP A 77 -1.78 5.25 -3.01
N GLN A 78 -1.90 4.00 -2.52
CA GLN A 78 -1.59 3.65 -1.12
C GLN A 78 -0.17 4.08 -0.73
N ASN A 79 0.80 3.80 -1.61
CA ASN A 79 2.18 4.19 -1.38
C ASN A 79 2.32 5.72 -1.33
N ALA A 80 1.70 6.45 -2.25
CA ALA A 80 1.73 7.91 -2.26
C ALA A 80 1.05 8.51 -1.00
N ALA A 81 -0.12 8.01 -0.61
CA ALA A 81 -0.86 8.47 0.56
C ALA A 81 -0.08 8.25 1.86
N VAL A 82 0.49 7.05 2.05
CA VAL A 82 1.34 6.76 3.21
C VAL A 82 2.57 7.67 3.25
N LEU A 83 3.25 7.85 2.11
CA LEU A 83 4.44 8.70 2.04
C LEU A 83 4.11 10.17 2.33
N ARG A 84 3.00 10.68 1.78
CA ARG A 84 2.53 12.04 2.05
C ARG A 84 2.13 12.23 3.51
N TYR A 85 1.15 11.48 4.00
CA TYR A 85 0.49 11.78 5.27
C TYR A 85 1.24 11.23 6.49
N ARG A 86 1.76 9.98 6.41
CA ARG A 86 2.47 9.38 7.55
C ARG A 86 3.89 9.91 7.70
N TYR A 87 4.56 10.23 6.59
CA TYR A 87 5.96 10.67 6.59
C TYR A 87 6.13 12.15 6.24
N GLY A 88 5.04 12.89 5.97
CA GLY A 88 5.08 14.32 5.67
C GLY A 88 5.74 14.67 4.33
N LEU A 89 5.83 13.73 3.40
CA LEU A 89 6.57 13.91 2.15
C LEU A 89 5.66 14.53 1.07
N GLU A 90 5.52 15.86 1.10
CA GLU A 90 4.63 16.59 0.17
C GLU A 90 4.99 16.43 -1.31
N VAL A 91 6.21 15.96 -1.62
CA VAL A 91 6.61 15.58 -2.98
C VAL A 91 5.70 14.50 -3.60
N PHE A 92 5.00 13.72 -2.77
CA PHE A 92 4.02 12.71 -3.22
C PHE A 92 2.60 13.27 -3.40
N ALA A 93 2.33 14.55 -3.12
CA ALA A 93 0.99 15.13 -3.19
C ALA A 93 0.32 14.92 -4.55
N ARG A 94 1.03 15.20 -5.66
CA ARG A 94 0.49 15.00 -7.02
C ARG A 94 0.10 13.55 -7.28
N ALA A 95 0.93 12.60 -6.87
CA ALA A 95 0.64 11.18 -7.07
C ALA A 95 -0.57 10.72 -6.23
N GLU A 96 -0.69 11.25 -5.01
CA GLU A 96 -1.85 11.00 -4.14
C GLU A 96 -3.13 11.57 -4.76
N ASP A 97 -3.13 12.83 -5.20
CA ASP A 97 -4.30 13.49 -5.79
C ASP A 97 -4.77 12.78 -7.08
N LEU A 98 -3.82 12.40 -7.96
CA LEU A 98 -4.13 11.62 -9.17
C LEU A 98 -4.77 10.27 -8.82
N GLY A 99 -4.19 9.54 -7.88
CA GLY A 99 -4.71 8.25 -7.44
C GLY A 99 -6.09 8.39 -6.79
N ALA A 100 -6.29 9.39 -5.92
CA ALA A 100 -7.56 9.66 -5.26
C ALA A 100 -8.67 9.99 -6.27
N ASN A 101 -8.36 10.82 -7.27
CA ASN A 101 -9.30 11.14 -8.35
C ASN A 101 -9.70 9.89 -9.14
N MET A 102 -8.75 9.01 -9.45
CA MET A 102 -9.05 7.75 -10.14
C MET A 102 -9.86 6.77 -9.28
N LEU A 103 -9.59 6.70 -7.97
CA LEU A 103 -10.36 5.88 -7.03
C LEU A 103 -11.80 6.41 -6.88
N ALA A 104 -12.00 7.74 -6.82
CA ALA A 104 -13.32 8.33 -6.83
C ALA A 104 -14.09 8.03 -8.13
N GLN A 105 -13.40 8.02 -9.28
CA GLN A 105 -14.00 7.62 -10.55
C GLN A 105 -14.46 6.16 -10.56
N LEU A 106 -13.77 5.26 -9.86
CA LEU A 106 -14.19 3.85 -9.74
C LEU A 106 -15.57 3.72 -9.08
N ALA A 107 -15.88 4.54 -8.08
CA ALA A 107 -17.19 4.57 -7.43
C ALA A 107 -18.31 5.00 -8.41
N THR A 108 -17.97 5.78 -9.44
CA THR A 108 -18.89 6.14 -10.53
C THR A 108 -18.85 5.15 -11.71
N HIS A 109 -18.29 3.96 -11.48
CA HIS A 109 -18.08 2.90 -12.48
C HIS A 109 -17.18 3.29 -13.67
N ARG A 110 -16.43 4.39 -13.56
CA ARG A 110 -15.45 4.81 -14.55
C ARG A 110 -14.09 4.22 -14.22
N ARG A 111 -13.58 3.37 -15.11
CA ARG A 111 -12.24 2.79 -14.95
C ARG A 111 -11.15 3.79 -15.34
N PRO A 112 -10.03 3.81 -14.60
CA PRO A 112 -8.87 4.61 -15.00
C PRO A 112 -8.41 4.18 -16.39
N SER A 113 -7.95 5.08 -17.24
CA SER A 113 -7.36 4.73 -18.54
C SER A 113 -5.92 4.21 -18.35
N TRP A 114 -5.34 3.55 -19.37
CA TRP A 114 -3.92 3.14 -19.28
C TRP A 114 -3.00 4.36 -19.23
N PRO A 115 -3.21 5.41 -20.03
CA PRO A 115 -2.46 6.66 -19.89
C PRO A 115 -2.53 7.26 -18.49
N ALA A 116 -3.70 7.24 -17.85
CA ALA A 116 -3.87 7.74 -16.49
C ALA A 116 -3.04 6.93 -15.47
N LEU A 117 -3.00 5.60 -15.60
CA LEU A 117 -2.17 4.76 -14.74
C LEU A 117 -0.68 5.01 -14.98
N THR A 118 -0.25 5.20 -16.24
CA THR A 118 1.12 5.57 -16.55
C THR A 118 1.49 6.91 -15.91
N GLU A 119 0.61 7.92 -15.99
CA GLU A 119 0.84 9.21 -15.35
C GLU A 119 1.00 9.09 -13.82
N LEU A 120 0.20 8.24 -13.18
CA LEU A 120 0.33 7.96 -11.75
C LEU A 120 1.67 7.27 -11.42
N CYS A 121 2.07 6.29 -12.22
CA CYS A 121 3.36 5.62 -12.08
C CYS A 121 4.54 6.60 -12.23
N ASP A 122 4.47 7.50 -13.22
CA ASP A 122 5.48 8.51 -13.48
C ASP A 122 5.54 9.52 -12.33
N ALA A 123 4.38 10.00 -11.84
CA ALA A 123 4.31 10.89 -10.69
C ALA A 123 4.93 10.25 -9.44
N CYS A 124 4.66 8.96 -9.19
CA CYS A 124 5.29 8.21 -8.11
C CYS A 124 6.81 8.10 -8.28
N THR A 125 7.28 7.89 -9.51
CA THR A 125 8.70 7.74 -9.84
C THR A 125 9.45 9.06 -9.68
N HIS A 126 8.92 10.15 -10.22
CA HIS A 126 9.47 11.49 -10.06
C HIS A 126 9.52 11.91 -8.59
N ALA A 127 8.44 11.71 -7.85
CA ALA A 127 8.42 12.02 -6.42
C ALA A 127 9.49 11.27 -5.63
N ARG A 128 9.74 10.00 -6.00
CA ARG A 128 10.78 9.18 -5.39
C ARG A 128 12.18 9.67 -5.74
N LEU A 129 12.41 10.09 -6.98
CA LEU A 129 13.69 10.66 -7.42
C LEU A 129 13.97 11.99 -6.72
N ASP A 130 12.99 12.89 -6.69
CA ASP A 130 13.08 14.18 -6.02
C ASP A 130 13.37 14.02 -4.53
N GLN A 131 12.69 13.08 -3.87
CA GLN A 131 12.96 12.74 -2.47
C GLN A 131 14.42 12.27 -2.27
N HIS A 132 14.92 11.42 -3.16
CA HIS A 132 16.28 10.89 -3.05
C HIS A 132 17.36 11.94 -3.35
N GLN A 133 17.09 12.87 -4.27
CA GLN A 133 18.01 13.91 -4.67
C GLN A 133 18.04 15.10 -3.69
N ARG A 134 16.91 15.38 -3.03
CA ARG A 134 16.74 16.56 -2.16
C ARG A 134 16.12 16.17 -0.79
N PRO A 135 16.74 15.24 -0.05
CA PRO A 135 16.20 14.74 1.22
C PRO A 135 16.08 15.85 2.29
N GLU A 136 16.89 16.91 2.19
CA GLU A 136 16.84 18.09 3.07
C GLU A 136 15.55 18.90 2.90
N MET A 137 14.95 18.89 1.72
CA MET A 137 13.70 19.63 1.47
C MET A 137 12.46 18.77 1.67
N PHE A 138 12.54 17.51 1.27
CA PHE A 138 11.36 16.64 1.23
C PHE A 138 11.29 15.65 2.37
N GLY A 139 12.36 15.51 3.17
CA GLY A 139 12.43 14.56 4.27
C GLY A 139 12.96 13.20 3.84
N ALA A 140 13.74 12.58 4.72
CA ALA A 140 14.23 11.22 4.55
C ALA A 140 13.27 10.21 5.19
N ILE A 141 12.95 9.13 4.46
CA ILE A 141 12.25 7.99 5.07
C ILE A 141 13.25 7.24 5.97
N PRO A 142 12.93 6.99 7.25
CA PRO A 142 13.76 6.17 8.11
C PRO A 142 13.98 4.79 7.47
N ARG A 143 15.21 4.26 7.47
CA ARG A 143 15.56 2.96 6.86
C ARG A 143 14.69 1.78 7.35
N ARG A 144 14.02 1.89 8.50
CA ARG A 144 13.05 0.88 8.97
C ARG A 144 11.77 0.81 8.13
N ALA A 145 11.30 1.94 7.58
CA ALA A 145 10.07 2.00 6.80
C ALA A 145 10.20 1.36 5.41
N THR A 146 11.41 1.36 4.83
CA THR A 146 11.69 0.67 3.54
C THR A 146 11.85 -0.84 3.69
N ARG A 147 11.95 -1.37 4.92
CA ARG A 147 12.15 -2.82 5.18
C ARG A 147 10.87 -3.65 5.05
N ARG A 148 9.68 -3.03 5.00
CA ARG A 148 8.38 -3.73 4.92
C ARG A 148 7.99 -4.27 3.53
N ARG A 149 8.84 -4.12 2.50
CA ARG A 149 8.58 -4.64 1.13
C ARG A 149 9.36 -5.92 0.79
N ARG A 150 9.49 -6.86 1.74
CA ARG A 150 9.86 -8.26 1.43
C ARG A 150 8.98 -9.23 2.23
N THR A 151 7.77 -9.44 1.76
CA THR A 151 7.13 -10.75 1.84
C THR A 151 7.42 -11.46 0.53
N ALA A 152 8.59 -12.10 0.48
CA ALA A 152 8.78 -13.22 -0.44
C ALA A 152 8.00 -14.41 0.17
N PRO A 153 7.26 -15.20 -0.62
CA PRO A 153 6.74 -16.46 -0.10
C PRO A 153 7.94 -17.34 0.24
N ALA A 154 8.08 -17.68 1.51
CA ALA A 154 9.02 -18.70 1.96
C ALA A 154 8.48 -20.07 1.50
N ASP A 155 8.66 -20.38 0.22
CA ASP A 155 8.66 -21.76 -0.23
C ASP A 155 10.06 -22.30 0.06
N SER A 156 10.19 -22.89 1.24
CA SER A 156 11.29 -23.79 1.57
C SER A 156 10.67 -25.00 2.23
N ALA A 157 10.02 -25.82 1.41
CA ALA A 157 9.79 -27.22 1.71
C ALA A 157 11.15 -27.96 1.67
N GLY A 158 11.95 -27.74 2.70
CA GLY A 158 13.11 -28.57 3.03
C GLY A 158 12.67 -29.70 3.94
N ALA A 159 12.01 -30.70 3.37
CA ALA A 159 11.94 -32.02 3.98
C ALA A 159 13.04 -32.86 3.32
N ASP A 160 14.11 -33.18 4.04
CA ASP A 160 14.21 -34.54 4.58
C ASP A 160 15.35 -34.72 5.59
N HIS A 161 15.12 -35.68 6.47
CA HIS A 161 15.84 -35.98 7.69
C HIS A 161 17.30 -36.43 7.54
N ARG A 162 18.17 -35.98 8.45
CA ARG A 162 19.03 -36.91 9.19
C ARG A 162 19.50 -36.38 10.55
N THR A 163 18.88 -36.96 11.56
CA THR A 163 19.27 -37.07 12.96
C THR A 163 20.72 -37.57 13.10
N VAL A 164 21.57 -36.89 13.89
CA VAL A 164 22.34 -37.50 14.98
C VAL A 164 22.59 -36.44 16.06
N LEU A 165 22.15 -36.75 17.27
CA LEU A 165 22.33 -36.00 18.51
C LEU A 165 23.69 -36.34 19.16
N HIS A 166 24.35 -35.28 19.63
CA HIS A 166 25.11 -35.15 20.89
C HIS A 166 26.46 -35.85 21.17
N CYS A 167 27.42 -34.98 21.55
CA CYS A 167 28.38 -35.07 22.68
C CYS A 167 29.49 -36.13 22.65
N ARG A 168 30.69 -35.97 23.22
CA ARG A 168 31.55 -34.88 23.74
C ARG A 168 32.87 -35.59 24.09
N SER A 169 34.00 -34.90 23.93
CA SER A 169 35.26 -35.01 24.71
C SER A 169 35.74 -36.38 25.24
N SER A 170 36.86 -36.87 24.69
CA SER A 170 38.18 -36.94 25.34
C SER A 170 39.22 -37.54 24.38
#